data_AF-A0A537JBK6-F1
#
_entry.id   AF-A0A537JBK6-F1
#
_cell.length_a   1.000
_cell.length_b   1.000
_cell.length_c   1.000
_cell.angle_alpha   90.00
_cell.angle_beta   90.00
_cell.angle_gamma   90.00
#
_symmetry.space_group_name_H-M   'P 1'
#
loop_
_entity.id
_entity.type
_entity.pdbx_description
1 polymer ?
#
loop_
_entity_poly.entity_id
_entity_poly.type
_entity_poly.pdbx_seq_one_letter_code
_entity_poly.pdbx_strand_id
1 'polypeptide(L)'
;MRRLARRADVVVENFRPGVADRLGLGSETLRADNPRLVYCSVTGFGNTGPYSQRPGFDQVGQGMSGFMSITGQEPTGPTRAGIALADLTCAMTACRGILFALLARERTGKGQEVRVAILDSMVALLTWSAGMYFETGAPPGVAGNHHPLSAPFGVYQAKDGPFNLAAGNERMWERLCETLGRPELASDPRFRTTNDRVAHRPELDAILTEAFQARTRAEWVAYLNERGVACGPIYNLAEVFEDPQVRHQRMLVEMPHPVHGRVKLLGMPIKLSGTPGEFRLPPPLLGEHTDEVLREAGYTAEAIAEMRASGVVGPLPHAAAEDSPAT
;
A
#
# COMPACT_ATOMS: atom_id res chain seq x y z
N MET A 1 -28.49 7.09 9.31
CA MET A 1 -27.14 7.06 9.91
C MET A 1 -27.11 6.66 11.39
N ARG A 2 -27.57 7.48 12.36
CA ARG A 2 -27.49 7.13 13.80
C ARG A 2 -28.09 5.77 14.18
N ARG A 3 -29.23 5.38 13.57
CA ARG A 3 -29.82 4.04 13.76
C ARG A 3 -28.88 2.89 13.35
N LEU A 4 -28.14 3.07 12.26
CA LEU A 4 -27.13 2.10 11.81
C LEU A 4 -25.94 2.09 12.78
N ALA A 5 -25.44 3.26 13.17
CA ALA A 5 -24.30 3.38 14.09
C ALA A 5 -24.55 2.75 15.47
N ARG A 6 -25.82 2.71 15.93
CA ARG A 6 -26.22 2.00 17.17
C ARG A 6 -25.97 0.50 17.13
N ARG A 7 -25.93 -0.09 15.93
CA ARG A 7 -25.74 -1.54 15.72
C ARG A 7 -24.37 -1.86 15.10
N ALA A 8 -23.63 -0.85 14.67
CA ALA A 8 -22.32 -1.03 14.04
C ALA A 8 -21.24 -1.32 15.09
N ASP A 9 -20.28 -2.17 14.72
CA ASP A 9 -19.05 -2.37 15.49
C ASP A 9 -18.02 -1.26 15.25
N VAL A 10 -17.93 -0.81 14.00
CA VAL A 10 -16.95 0.17 13.55
C VAL A 10 -17.64 1.20 12.65
N VAL A 11 -17.34 2.47 12.86
CA VAL A 11 -17.61 3.55 11.91
C VAL A 11 -16.26 4.09 11.45
N VAL A 12 -16.10 4.26 10.13
CA VAL A 12 -14.90 4.86 9.53
C VAL A 12 -15.33 6.07 8.71
N GLU A 13 -14.63 7.17 8.89
CA GLU A 13 -14.79 8.37 8.06
C GLU A 13 -13.45 9.04 7.76
N ASN A 14 -13.42 9.79 6.67
CA ASN A 14 -12.25 10.53 6.23
C ASN A 14 -12.56 12.00 5.90
N PHE A 15 -13.52 12.59 6.61
CA PHE A 15 -13.85 13.99 6.41
C PHE A 15 -12.76 14.91 6.98
N ARG A 16 -12.78 16.17 6.55
CA ARG A 16 -12.02 17.21 7.25
C ARG A 16 -12.48 17.32 8.70
N PRO A 17 -11.57 17.54 9.67
CA PRO A 17 -11.93 17.65 11.08
C PRO A 17 -13.05 18.66 11.32
N GLY A 18 -14.06 18.24 12.11
CA GLY A 18 -15.26 19.01 12.43
C GLY A 18 -16.45 18.82 11.47
N VAL A 19 -16.26 18.20 10.30
CA VAL A 19 -17.39 17.91 9.39
C VAL A 19 -18.33 16.86 10.00
N ALA A 20 -17.80 15.74 10.49
CA ALA A 20 -18.61 14.69 11.11
C ALA A 20 -19.41 15.22 12.32
N ASP A 21 -18.80 16.07 13.14
CA ASP A 21 -19.46 16.70 14.30
C ASP A 21 -20.63 17.59 13.86
N ARG A 22 -20.45 18.43 12.83
CA ARG A 22 -21.53 19.27 12.27
C ARG A 22 -22.68 18.45 11.69
N LEU A 23 -22.41 17.24 11.22
CA LEU A 23 -23.43 16.31 10.73
C LEU A 23 -24.11 15.52 11.87
N GLY A 24 -23.70 15.71 13.12
CA GLY A 24 -24.17 14.92 14.26
C GLY A 24 -23.71 13.46 14.22
N LEU A 25 -22.60 13.20 13.51
CA LEU A 25 -21.99 11.88 13.30
C LEU A 25 -20.61 11.78 13.94
N GLY A 26 -20.23 12.74 14.78
CA GLY A 26 -18.96 12.75 15.49
C GLY A 26 -18.77 11.57 16.44
N SER A 27 -17.51 11.27 16.75
CA SER A 27 -17.12 10.17 17.65
C SER A 27 -17.86 10.21 18.98
N GLU A 28 -17.89 11.36 19.64
CA GLU A 28 -18.57 11.52 20.94
C GLU A 28 -20.08 11.25 20.83
N THR A 29 -20.73 11.84 19.83
CA THR A 29 -22.17 11.68 19.59
C THR A 29 -22.55 10.22 19.34
N LEU A 30 -21.82 9.54 18.44
CA LEU A 30 -22.14 8.15 18.10
C LEU A 30 -21.80 7.18 19.22
N ARG A 31 -20.71 7.41 19.95
CA ARG A 31 -20.31 6.55 21.08
C ARG A 31 -21.17 6.75 22.33
N ALA A 32 -21.82 7.90 22.49
CA ALA A 32 -22.84 8.10 23.52
C ALA A 32 -24.06 7.18 23.29
N ASP A 33 -24.48 7.00 22.03
CA ASP A 33 -25.53 6.06 21.64
C ASP A 33 -25.08 4.59 21.63
N ASN A 34 -23.79 4.33 21.41
CA ASN A 34 -23.18 3.00 21.34
C ASN A 34 -21.79 2.98 22.00
N PRO A 35 -21.68 2.72 23.32
CA PRO A 35 -20.40 2.71 24.03
C PRO A 35 -19.39 1.64 23.56
N ARG A 36 -19.86 0.65 22.78
CA ARG A 36 -19.03 -0.41 22.17
C ARG A 36 -18.45 -0.02 20.81
N LEU A 37 -18.88 1.10 20.24
CA LEU A 37 -18.47 1.55 18.91
C LEU A 37 -16.98 1.91 18.88
N VAL A 38 -16.26 1.32 17.93
CA VAL A 38 -14.96 1.81 17.49
C VAL A 38 -15.20 2.87 16.42
N TYR A 39 -14.71 4.09 16.63
CA TYR A 39 -14.84 5.18 15.68
C TYR A 39 -13.48 5.52 15.09
N CYS A 40 -13.31 5.37 13.78
CA CYS A 40 -12.06 5.66 13.10
C CYS A 40 -12.17 6.92 12.25
N SER A 41 -11.28 7.88 12.49
CA SER A 41 -11.12 9.11 11.72
C SER A 41 -9.79 9.08 10.98
N VAL A 42 -9.85 9.24 9.65
CA VAL A 42 -8.67 9.29 8.77
C VAL A 42 -8.54 10.70 8.18
N THR A 43 -7.40 11.34 8.39
CA THR A 43 -7.19 12.74 7.98
C THR A 43 -5.85 12.92 7.27
N GLY A 44 -5.63 14.08 6.64
CA GLY A 44 -4.32 14.40 6.04
C GLY A 44 -3.21 14.59 7.07
N PHE A 45 -3.49 15.38 8.11
CA PHE A 45 -2.49 15.93 9.03
C PHE A 45 -2.87 15.79 10.52
N GLY A 46 -3.84 14.94 10.83
CA GLY A 46 -4.37 14.76 12.18
C GLY A 46 -5.62 15.60 12.45
N ASN A 47 -6.38 15.19 13.46
CA ASN A 47 -7.60 15.87 13.89
C ASN A 47 -7.33 17.18 14.66
N THR A 48 -6.09 17.41 15.09
CA THR A 48 -5.65 18.57 15.88
C THR A 48 -4.34 19.13 15.35
N GLY A 49 -3.92 20.28 15.85
CA GLY A 49 -2.65 20.90 15.47
C GLY A 49 -2.77 21.84 14.27
N PRO A 50 -1.65 22.48 13.87
CA PRO A 50 -1.63 23.64 12.99
C PRO A 50 -2.13 23.34 11.58
N TYR A 51 -2.03 22.09 11.13
CA TYR A 51 -2.39 21.67 9.77
C TYR A 51 -3.69 20.86 9.70
N SER A 52 -4.39 20.67 10.82
CA SER A 52 -5.62 19.86 10.89
C SER A 52 -6.70 20.26 9.89
N GLN A 53 -6.80 21.55 9.54
CA GLN A 53 -7.81 22.06 8.60
C GLN A 53 -7.36 22.09 7.14
N ARG A 54 -6.10 21.70 6.84
CA ARG A 54 -5.59 21.67 5.47
C ARG A 54 -6.16 20.47 4.70
N PRO A 55 -6.41 20.60 3.38
CA PRO A 55 -6.74 19.45 2.55
C PRO A 55 -5.54 18.49 2.46
N GLY A 56 -5.79 17.20 2.67
CA GLY A 56 -4.78 16.14 2.57
C GLY A 56 -5.06 15.24 1.38
N PHE A 57 -4.01 14.96 0.61
CA PHE A 57 -4.01 13.99 -0.49
C PHE A 57 -2.66 13.27 -0.52
N ASP A 58 -2.64 12.06 -1.09
CA ASP A 58 -1.46 11.20 -1.23
C ASP A 58 -0.18 11.98 -1.55
N GLN A 59 -0.16 12.71 -2.66
CA GLN A 59 1.03 13.38 -3.16
C GLN A 59 1.58 14.42 -2.17
N VAL A 60 0.70 15.14 -1.47
CA VAL A 60 1.10 16.10 -0.44
C VAL A 60 1.68 15.35 0.77
N GLY A 61 1.08 14.23 1.15
CA GLY A 61 1.60 13.35 2.20
C GLY A 61 3.00 12.78 1.87
N GLN A 62 3.20 12.31 0.64
CA GLN A 62 4.51 11.83 0.19
C GLN A 62 5.58 12.93 0.22
N GLY A 63 5.24 14.15 -0.20
CA GLY A 63 6.17 15.28 -0.17
C GLY A 63 6.49 15.74 1.25
N MET A 64 5.47 15.98 2.07
CA MET A 64 5.63 16.53 3.43
C MET A 64 6.25 15.55 4.42
N SER A 65 6.14 14.24 4.18
CA SER A 65 6.72 13.22 5.06
C SER A 65 8.23 13.05 4.91
N GLY A 66 8.87 13.68 3.91
CA GLY A 66 10.28 13.42 3.59
C GLY A 66 10.51 12.16 2.76
N PHE A 67 9.46 11.37 2.44
CA PHE A 67 9.59 10.19 1.58
C PHE A 67 10.15 10.54 0.20
N MET A 68 9.66 11.63 -0.40
CA MET A 68 10.14 12.05 -1.73
C MET A 68 11.60 12.52 -1.70
N SER A 69 12.11 13.10 -0.61
CA SER A 69 13.50 13.61 -0.59
C SER A 69 14.54 12.50 -0.65
N ILE A 70 14.17 11.29 -0.24
CA ILE A 70 15.02 10.09 -0.27
C ILE A 70 14.71 9.17 -1.46
N THR A 71 13.68 9.49 -2.26
CA THR A 71 13.23 8.69 -3.39
C THR A 71 13.45 9.45 -4.69
N GLY A 72 14.14 8.85 -5.65
CA GLY A 72 14.44 9.48 -6.93
C GLY A 72 15.85 9.15 -7.40
N GLN A 73 16.31 9.86 -8.42
CA GLN A 73 17.63 9.66 -9.00
C GLN A 73 18.24 11.01 -9.39
N GLU A 74 19.55 11.15 -9.23
CA GLU A 74 20.27 12.30 -9.78
C GLU A 74 20.39 12.22 -11.32
N PRO A 75 20.28 13.34 -12.06
CA PRO A 75 20.07 14.72 -11.59
C PRO A 75 18.58 15.12 -11.45
N THR A 76 17.65 14.19 -11.64
CA THR A 76 16.20 14.49 -11.72
C THR A 76 15.57 14.87 -10.38
N GLY A 77 16.19 14.48 -9.26
CA GLY A 77 15.78 14.88 -7.91
C GLY A 77 14.61 14.06 -7.31
N PRO A 78 13.96 14.59 -6.26
CA PRO A 78 12.87 13.95 -5.54
C PRO A 78 11.71 13.48 -6.42
N THR A 79 11.26 12.24 -6.22
CA THR A 79 10.23 11.57 -7.03
C THR A 79 9.19 10.90 -6.13
N ARG A 80 7.91 10.99 -6.53
CA ARG A 80 6.82 10.28 -5.85
C ARG A 80 6.78 8.80 -6.22
N ALA A 81 6.18 7.97 -5.37
CA ALA A 81 5.83 6.60 -5.75
C ALA A 81 4.76 6.59 -6.87
N GLY A 82 4.80 5.58 -7.74
CA GLY A 82 3.86 5.42 -8.85
C GLY A 82 2.42 5.09 -8.43
N ILE A 83 2.20 4.77 -7.16
CA ILE A 83 0.88 4.48 -6.56
C ILE A 83 0.54 5.52 -5.48
N ALA A 84 -0.69 5.46 -4.98
CA ALA A 84 -1.14 6.26 -3.84
C ALA A 84 -0.56 5.72 -2.51
N LEU A 85 0.77 5.72 -2.38
CA LEU A 85 1.50 5.08 -1.28
C LEU A 85 1.09 5.62 0.09
N ALA A 86 0.90 6.93 0.22
CA ALA A 86 0.56 7.57 1.47
C ALA A 86 -0.89 7.26 1.87
N ASP A 87 -1.82 7.29 0.92
CA ASP A 87 -3.23 6.90 1.17
C ASP A 87 -3.32 5.42 1.55
N LEU A 88 -2.66 4.53 0.81
CA LEU A 88 -2.65 3.09 1.08
C LEU A 88 -2.01 2.76 2.43
N THR A 89 -0.89 3.41 2.75
CA THR A 89 -0.23 3.25 4.06
C THR A 89 -1.14 3.73 5.18
N CYS A 90 -1.79 4.88 5.00
CA CYS A 90 -2.73 5.43 5.97
C CYS A 90 -3.92 4.49 6.20
N ALA A 91 -4.51 3.96 5.12
CA ALA A 91 -5.60 2.99 5.20
C ALA A 91 -5.17 1.71 5.94
N MET A 92 -3.99 1.17 5.64
CA MET A 92 -3.46 -0.01 6.34
C MET A 92 -3.19 0.26 7.83
N THR A 93 -2.70 1.45 8.17
CA THR A 93 -2.53 1.88 9.56
C THR A 93 -3.88 2.04 10.28
N ALA A 94 -4.90 2.59 9.62
CA ALA A 94 -6.27 2.67 10.13
C ALA A 94 -6.86 1.28 10.37
N CYS A 95 -6.70 0.34 9.45
CA CYS A 95 -7.12 -1.05 9.64
C CYS A 95 -6.44 -1.67 10.88
N ARG A 96 -5.13 -1.48 11.08
CA ARG A 96 -4.42 -1.95 12.28
C ARG A 96 -4.97 -1.32 13.56
N GLY A 97 -5.18 0.00 13.56
CA GLY A 97 -5.76 0.72 14.69
C GLY A 97 -7.16 0.22 15.06
N ILE A 98 -8.01 -0.04 14.05
CA ILE A 98 -9.34 -0.62 14.24
C ILE A 98 -9.22 -2.03 14.85
N LEU A 99 -8.35 -2.88 14.33
CA LEU A 99 -8.13 -4.23 14.87
C LEU A 99 -7.65 -4.19 16.33
N PHE A 100 -6.72 -3.28 16.68
CA PHE A 100 -6.29 -3.08 18.06
C PHE A 100 -7.45 -2.62 18.96
N ALA A 101 -8.28 -1.70 18.49
CA ALA A 101 -9.44 -1.23 19.23
C ALA A 101 -10.50 -2.31 19.43
N LEU A 102 -10.77 -3.13 18.41
CA LEU A 102 -11.66 -4.29 18.52
C LEU A 102 -11.12 -5.32 19.50
N LEU A 103 -9.82 -5.64 19.44
CA LEU A 103 -9.19 -6.57 20.38
C LEU A 103 -9.22 -6.03 21.83
N ALA A 104 -8.99 -4.73 22.02
CA ALA A 104 -9.10 -4.09 23.33
C ALA A 104 -10.54 -4.15 23.86
N ARG A 105 -11.54 -3.93 23.00
CA ARG A 105 -12.96 -3.99 23.33
C ARG A 105 -13.39 -5.36 23.85
N GLU A 106 -12.79 -6.45 23.40
CA GLU A 106 -13.08 -7.80 23.93
C GLU A 106 -12.70 -7.94 25.42
N ARG A 107 -11.74 -7.14 25.90
CA ARG A 107 -11.30 -7.14 27.31
C ARG A 107 -12.02 -6.10 28.15
N THR A 108 -12.25 -4.92 27.57
CA THR A 108 -12.80 -3.77 28.31
C THR A 108 -14.32 -3.65 28.20
N GLY A 109 -14.92 -4.33 27.22
CA GLY A 109 -16.32 -4.16 26.84
C GLY A 109 -16.63 -2.82 26.17
N LYS A 110 -15.64 -1.93 25.95
CA LYS A 110 -15.82 -0.55 25.46
C LYS A 110 -15.06 -0.32 24.16
N GLY A 111 -15.70 0.38 23.23
CA GLY A 111 -15.05 0.88 22.02
C GLY A 111 -14.30 2.18 22.29
N GLN A 112 -13.52 2.63 21.32
CA GLN A 112 -12.70 3.84 21.41
C GLN A 112 -12.55 4.54 20.07
N GLU A 113 -12.04 5.77 20.11
CA GLU A 113 -11.68 6.51 18.91
C GLU A 113 -10.28 6.10 18.42
N VAL A 114 -10.15 5.92 17.10
CA VAL A 114 -8.91 5.64 16.39
C VAL A 114 -8.67 6.81 15.44
N ARG A 115 -7.57 7.54 15.62
CA ARG A 115 -7.20 8.67 14.78
C ARG A 115 -5.95 8.33 13.99
N VAL A 116 -5.99 8.48 12.68
CA VAL A 116 -4.85 8.22 11.80
C VAL A 116 -4.71 9.36 10.81
N ALA A 117 -3.46 9.80 10.59
CA ALA A 117 -3.13 10.81 9.60
C ALA A 117 -2.26 10.23 8.48
N ILE A 118 -2.43 10.74 7.26
CA ILE A 118 -1.59 10.42 6.11
C ILE A 118 -0.12 10.76 6.43
N LEU A 119 0.13 11.97 6.94
CA LEU A 119 1.48 12.42 7.28
C LEU A 119 2.14 11.51 8.32
N ASP A 120 1.48 11.26 9.45
CA ASP A 120 2.02 10.41 10.53
C ASP A 120 2.32 8.99 10.04
N SER A 121 1.42 8.44 9.21
CA SER A 121 1.58 7.10 8.63
C SER A 121 2.82 7.01 7.73
N MET A 122 3.10 8.05 6.96
CA MET A 122 4.28 8.10 6.10
C MET A 122 5.57 8.36 6.88
N VAL A 123 5.54 9.28 7.86
CA VAL A 123 6.71 9.56 8.72
C VAL A 123 7.15 8.29 9.47
N ALA A 124 6.19 7.48 9.93
CA ALA A 124 6.48 6.20 10.58
C ALA A 124 7.22 5.18 9.68
N LEU A 125 7.14 5.32 8.34
CA LEU A 125 7.85 4.46 7.40
C LEU A 125 9.30 4.87 7.13
N LEU A 126 9.73 6.06 7.55
CA LEU A 126 11.09 6.54 7.30
C LEU A 126 12.16 5.66 7.96
N THR A 127 11.80 4.93 9.02
CA THR A 127 12.60 3.87 9.66
C THR A 127 14.09 4.21 9.74
N TRP A 128 14.90 3.61 8.86
CA TRP A 128 16.34 3.77 8.84
C TRP A 128 16.80 5.16 8.38
N SER A 129 16.12 5.79 7.42
CA SER A 129 16.41 7.16 6.96
C SER A 129 16.28 8.19 8.07
N ALA A 130 15.26 8.04 8.92
CA ALA A 130 15.11 8.85 10.12
C ALA A 130 16.26 8.57 11.12
N GLY A 131 16.63 7.31 11.31
CA GLY A 131 17.78 6.90 12.12
C GLY A 131 19.09 7.56 11.71
N MET A 132 19.46 7.55 10.43
CA MET A 132 20.69 8.22 9.98
C MET A 132 20.65 9.72 10.25
N TYR A 133 19.51 10.36 10.01
CA TYR A 133 19.36 11.78 10.27
C TYR A 133 19.50 12.08 11.77
N PHE A 134 18.92 11.27 12.65
CA PHE A 134 19.06 11.44 14.10
C PHE A 134 20.50 11.27 14.58
N GLU A 135 21.25 10.34 14.00
CA GLU A 135 22.65 10.08 14.38
C GLU A 135 23.63 11.12 13.79
N THR A 136 23.42 11.57 12.56
CA THR A 136 24.40 12.39 11.82
C THR A 136 24.03 13.87 11.72
N GLY A 137 22.76 14.23 11.92
CA GLY A 137 22.21 15.55 11.65
C GLY A 137 22.11 15.92 10.17
N ALA A 138 22.56 15.05 9.25
CA ALA A 138 22.53 15.27 7.81
C ALA A 138 21.41 14.44 7.17
N PRO A 139 20.45 15.05 6.44
CA PRO A 139 19.40 14.29 5.79
C PRO A 139 19.97 13.46 4.63
N PRO A 140 19.54 12.20 4.46
CA PRO A 140 19.93 11.43 3.29
C PRO A 140 19.39 12.04 1.99
N GLY A 141 20.19 11.95 0.94
CA GLY A 141 19.77 12.25 -0.44
C GLY A 141 19.13 11.05 -1.13
N VAL A 142 18.85 11.22 -2.43
CA VAL A 142 18.31 10.16 -3.28
C VAL A 142 19.38 9.09 -3.59
N ALA A 143 18.97 7.82 -3.63
CA ALA A 143 19.88 6.69 -3.88
C ALA A 143 19.61 5.95 -5.21
N GLY A 144 18.70 6.45 -6.05
CA GLY A 144 18.25 5.74 -7.24
C GLY A 144 17.60 4.41 -6.87
N ASN A 145 17.93 3.37 -7.62
CA ASN A 145 17.46 2.01 -7.36
C ASN A 145 18.43 1.17 -6.52
N HIS A 146 19.38 1.80 -5.82
CA HIS A 146 20.33 1.10 -4.96
C HIS A 146 19.92 1.16 -3.50
N HIS A 147 20.25 0.11 -2.76
CA HIS A 147 20.14 0.15 -1.31
C HIS A 147 21.23 1.09 -0.75
N PRO A 148 20.87 2.14 -0.01
CA PRO A 148 21.82 3.17 0.46
C PRO A 148 22.96 2.63 1.32
N LEU A 149 22.72 1.60 2.15
CA LEU A 149 23.76 0.98 3.01
C LEU A 149 24.48 -0.23 2.45
N SER A 150 24.04 -0.75 1.32
CA SER A 150 24.41 -2.11 0.97
C SER A 150 24.70 -2.24 -0.51
N ALA A 151 25.79 -2.92 -0.82
CA ALA A 151 26.26 -3.13 -2.16
C ALA A 151 26.81 -4.56 -2.27
N PRO A 152 26.57 -5.28 -3.38
CA PRO A 152 25.59 -4.96 -4.42
C PRO A 152 24.17 -5.30 -3.96
N PHE A 153 23.31 -4.28 -3.94
CA PHE A 153 21.88 -4.43 -3.67
C PHE A 153 21.15 -3.31 -4.41
N GLY A 154 20.40 -3.68 -5.45
CA GLY A 154 19.69 -2.73 -6.30
C GLY A 154 19.42 -3.27 -7.70
N VAL A 155 19.32 -2.37 -8.66
CA VAL A 155 19.08 -2.68 -10.07
C VAL A 155 20.39 -2.75 -10.85
N TYR A 156 20.51 -3.77 -11.69
CA TYR A 156 21.61 -3.97 -12.62
C TYR A 156 21.09 -4.26 -14.03
N GLN A 157 21.93 -3.99 -15.03
CA GLN A 157 21.56 -4.14 -16.44
C GLN A 157 22.11 -5.46 -17.01
N ALA A 158 21.22 -6.36 -17.40
CA ALA A 158 21.57 -7.52 -18.22
C ALA A 158 21.62 -7.14 -19.71
N LYS A 159 21.93 -8.11 -20.58
CA LYS A 159 22.04 -7.90 -22.04
C LYS A 159 20.77 -7.31 -22.69
N ASP A 160 19.59 -7.66 -22.20
CA ASP A 160 18.29 -7.36 -22.80
C ASP A 160 17.36 -6.56 -21.88
N GLY A 161 17.78 -6.23 -20.65
CA GLY A 161 16.93 -5.49 -19.72
C GLY A 161 17.44 -5.47 -18.27
N PRO A 162 16.82 -4.64 -17.41
CA PRO A 162 17.18 -4.54 -16.01
C PRO A 162 16.64 -5.72 -15.18
N PHE A 163 17.33 -6.02 -14.08
CA PHE A 163 16.86 -6.92 -13.03
C PHE A 163 17.33 -6.43 -11.67
N ASN A 164 16.69 -6.93 -10.62
CA ASN A 164 17.03 -6.60 -9.24
C ASN A 164 17.89 -7.71 -8.64
N LEU A 165 18.86 -7.34 -7.82
CA LEU A 165 19.79 -8.23 -7.14
C LEU A 165 19.98 -7.78 -5.69
N ALA A 166 20.07 -8.74 -4.77
CA ALA A 166 20.43 -8.50 -3.39
C ALA A 166 21.55 -9.45 -2.93
N ALA A 167 22.75 -8.89 -2.73
CA ALA A 167 23.88 -9.56 -2.09
C ALA A 167 24.48 -8.64 -1.02
N GLY A 168 23.66 -8.36 -0.02
CA GLY A 168 23.89 -7.24 0.90
C GLY A 168 24.80 -7.49 2.09
N ASN A 169 25.30 -8.72 2.27
CA ASN A 169 26.28 -9.07 3.30
C ASN A 169 27.43 -9.88 2.70
N GLU A 170 28.49 -10.10 3.47
CA GLU A 170 29.73 -10.74 3.03
C GLU A 170 29.49 -12.15 2.46
N ARG A 171 28.67 -12.97 3.13
CA ARG A 171 28.35 -14.33 2.66
C ARG A 171 27.60 -14.32 1.32
N MET A 172 26.68 -13.37 1.14
CA MET A 172 25.96 -13.23 -0.14
C MET A 172 26.87 -12.68 -1.24
N TRP A 173 27.79 -11.78 -0.89
CA TRP A 173 28.79 -11.22 -1.79
C TRP A 173 29.76 -12.29 -2.30
N GLU A 174 30.35 -13.08 -1.41
CA GLU A 174 31.23 -14.21 -1.75
C GLU A 174 30.54 -15.16 -2.74
N ARG A 175 29.30 -15.54 -2.44
CA ARG A 175 28.49 -16.39 -3.31
C ARG A 175 28.22 -15.77 -4.67
N LEU A 176 27.97 -14.45 -4.73
CA LEU A 176 27.81 -13.75 -6.00
C LEU A 176 29.11 -13.79 -6.81
N CYS A 177 30.25 -13.50 -6.19
CA CYS A 177 31.57 -13.57 -6.82
C CYS A 177 31.87 -14.96 -7.39
N GLU A 178 31.64 -16.01 -6.60
CA GLU A 178 31.76 -17.40 -7.06
C GLU A 178 30.83 -17.68 -8.25
N THR A 179 29.58 -17.24 -8.17
CA THR A 179 28.58 -17.45 -9.21
C THR A 179 28.95 -16.75 -10.52
N LEU A 180 29.52 -15.55 -10.44
CA LEU A 180 30.02 -14.78 -11.57
C LEU A 180 31.34 -15.34 -12.16
N GLY A 181 31.97 -16.32 -11.50
CA GLY A 181 33.30 -16.81 -11.88
C GLY A 181 34.36 -15.74 -11.69
N ARG A 182 34.22 -14.93 -10.64
CA ARG A 182 35.11 -13.83 -10.24
C ARG A 182 35.40 -13.89 -8.71
N PRO A 183 35.84 -15.04 -8.16
CA PRO A 183 36.05 -15.18 -6.71
C PRO A 183 37.08 -14.19 -6.14
N GLU A 184 38.00 -13.70 -6.97
CA GLU A 184 39.00 -12.69 -6.59
C GLU A 184 38.38 -11.38 -6.07
N LEU A 185 37.18 -11.02 -6.55
CA LEU A 185 36.45 -9.83 -6.10
C LEU A 185 36.05 -9.91 -4.62
N ALA A 186 35.85 -11.12 -4.07
CA ALA A 186 35.55 -11.28 -2.65
C ALA A 186 36.76 -10.94 -1.76
N SER A 187 37.97 -11.15 -2.27
CA SER A 187 39.22 -10.86 -1.57
C SER A 187 39.80 -9.48 -1.87
N ASP A 188 39.26 -8.75 -2.86
CA ASP A 188 39.72 -7.40 -3.20
C ASP A 188 39.51 -6.46 -1.99
N PRO A 189 40.55 -5.76 -1.51
CA PRO A 189 40.44 -4.83 -0.38
C PRO A 189 39.34 -3.77 -0.56
N ARG A 190 39.01 -3.39 -1.79
CA ARG A 190 37.93 -2.43 -2.10
C ARG A 190 36.53 -3.01 -1.88
N PHE A 191 36.38 -4.33 -1.90
CA PHE A 191 35.07 -4.99 -1.90
C PHE A 191 34.88 -6.01 -0.77
N ARG A 192 35.84 -6.11 0.14
CA ARG A 192 35.87 -7.13 1.20
C ARG A 192 34.69 -7.00 2.16
N THR A 193 34.45 -5.81 2.72
CA THR A 193 33.31 -5.57 3.62
C THR A 193 32.20 -4.80 2.93
N THR A 194 30.99 -4.85 3.50
CA THR A 194 29.86 -4.05 3.01
C THR A 194 30.17 -2.56 2.95
N ASN A 195 30.87 -2.02 3.95
CA ASN A 195 31.27 -0.61 3.96
C ASN A 195 32.27 -0.30 2.85
N ASP A 196 33.25 -1.18 2.60
CA ASP A 196 34.22 -1.01 1.51
C ASP A 196 33.49 -0.96 0.16
N ARG A 197 32.53 -1.87 -0.05
CA ARG A 197 31.71 -1.92 -1.28
C ARG A 197 30.84 -0.69 -1.47
N VAL A 198 30.28 -0.13 -0.39
CA VAL A 198 29.49 1.11 -0.46
C VAL A 198 30.40 2.30 -0.81
N ALA A 199 31.59 2.38 -0.21
CA ALA A 199 32.55 3.45 -0.49
C ALA A 199 33.08 3.41 -1.93
N HIS A 200 33.25 2.22 -2.51
CA HIS A 200 33.71 2.01 -3.89
C HIS A 200 32.58 1.61 -4.84
N ARG A 201 31.33 2.00 -4.54
CA ARG A 201 30.14 1.59 -5.30
C ARG A 201 30.25 1.88 -6.80
N PRO A 202 30.69 3.07 -7.26
CA PRO A 202 30.79 3.33 -8.70
C PRO A 202 31.70 2.33 -9.44
N GLU A 203 32.81 1.93 -8.81
CA GLU A 203 33.74 0.94 -9.37
C GLU A 203 33.12 -0.46 -9.37
N LEU A 204 32.48 -0.85 -8.27
CA LEU A 204 31.81 -2.13 -8.14
C LEU A 204 30.67 -2.27 -9.16
N ASP A 205 29.82 -1.25 -9.29
CA ASP A 205 28.68 -1.28 -10.19
C ASP A 205 29.12 -1.32 -11.66
N ALA A 206 30.25 -0.70 -12.01
CA ALA A 206 30.84 -0.82 -13.35
C ALA A 206 31.28 -2.27 -13.66
N ILE A 207 32.01 -2.90 -12.73
CA ILE A 207 32.47 -4.30 -12.86
C ILE A 207 31.27 -5.25 -13.00
N LEU A 208 30.27 -5.08 -12.14
CA LEU A 208 29.08 -5.94 -12.15
C LEU A 208 28.23 -5.72 -13.41
N THR A 209 28.05 -4.47 -13.83
CA THR A 209 27.30 -4.16 -15.06
C THR A 209 27.96 -4.80 -16.27
N GLU A 210 29.29 -4.74 -16.39
CA GLU A 210 30.03 -5.42 -17.46
C GLU A 210 29.80 -6.94 -17.41
N ALA A 211 29.95 -7.55 -16.23
CA ALA A 211 29.72 -8.98 -16.05
C ALA A 211 28.29 -9.40 -16.45
N PHE A 212 27.28 -8.59 -16.10
CA PHE A 212 25.89 -8.89 -16.40
C PHE A 212 25.51 -8.73 -17.88
N GLN A 213 26.35 -8.12 -18.74
CA GLN A 213 26.11 -8.11 -20.19
C GLN A 213 26.29 -9.48 -20.86
N ALA A 214 26.89 -10.46 -20.17
CA ALA A 214 27.17 -11.77 -20.75
C ALA A 214 25.91 -12.63 -21.00
N ARG A 215 24.78 -12.32 -20.34
CA ARG A 215 23.53 -13.10 -20.44
C ARG A 215 22.30 -12.21 -20.43
N THR A 216 21.20 -12.76 -20.92
CA THR A 216 19.87 -12.15 -20.78
C THR A 216 19.44 -12.10 -19.32
N ARG A 217 18.47 -11.24 -19.03
CA ARG A 217 17.78 -11.09 -17.75
C ARG A 217 17.26 -12.44 -17.25
N ALA A 218 16.56 -13.19 -18.11
CA ALA A 218 15.98 -14.47 -17.75
C ALA A 218 17.04 -15.51 -17.38
N GLU A 219 18.12 -15.59 -18.16
CA GLU A 219 19.25 -16.49 -17.88
C GLU A 219 19.96 -16.13 -16.58
N TRP A 220 20.17 -14.85 -16.29
CA TRP A 220 20.75 -14.42 -15.01
C TRP A 220 19.85 -14.77 -13.84
N VAL A 221 18.56 -14.45 -13.93
CA VAL A 221 17.60 -14.73 -12.86
C VAL A 221 17.57 -16.23 -12.55
N ALA A 222 17.50 -17.09 -13.56
CA ALA A 222 17.53 -18.54 -13.35
C ALA A 222 18.86 -18.99 -12.71
N TYR A 223 19.99 -18.56 -13.29
CA TYR A 223 21.31 -19.01 -12.88
C TYR A 223 21.71 -18.56 -11.47
N LEU A 224 21.38 -17.32 -11.10
CA LEU A 224 21.64 -16.74 -9.78
C LEU A 224 20.73 -17.37 -8.71
N ASN A 225 19.43 -17.55 -8.99
CA ASN A 225 18.51 -18.18 -8.03
C ASN A 225 18.87 -19.65 -7.77
N GLU A 226 19.26 -20.41 -8.80
CA GLU A 226 19.74 -21.80 -8.65
C GLU A 226 20.93 -21.90 -7.68
N ARG A 227 21.77 -20.86 -7.63
CA ARG A 227 22.93 -20.77 -6.74
C ARG A 227 22.64 -20.06 -5.43
N GLY A 228 21.38 -19.72 -5.15
CA GLY A 228 20.95 -19.09 -3.91
C GLY A 228 21.38 -17.64 -3.77
N VAL A 229 21.51 -16.91 -4.88
CA VAL A 229 21.65 -15.46 -4.93
C VAL A 229 20.28 -14.84 -5.22
N ALA A 230 19.79 -14.00 -4.30
CA ALA A 230 18.45 -13.43 -4.40
C ALA A 230 18.38 -12.39 -5.52
N CYS A 231 17.58 -12.67 -6.55
CA CYS A 231 17.39 -11.76 -7.68
C CYS A 231 16.04 -12.03 -8.38
N GLY A 232 15.59 -11.06 -9.17
CA GLY A 232 14.37 -11.21 -9.95
C GLY A 232 14.20 -10.12 -11.01
N PRO A 233 13.37 -10.35 -12.03
CA PRO A 233 13.12 -9.36 -13.07
C PRO A 233 12.39 -8.13 -12.52
N ILE A 234 12.52 -6.99 -13.22
CA ILE A 234 11.60 -5.86 -13.07
C ILE A 234 10.48 -6.06 -14.09
N TYR A 235 9.28 -6.37 -13.61
CA TYR A 235 8.12 -6.63 -14.45
C TYR A 235 7.33 -5.36 -14.78
N ASN A 236 6.76 -5.31 -15.99
CA ASN A 236 5.59 -4.50 -16.28
C ASN A 236 4.29 -5.21 -15.80
N LEU A 237 3.15 -4.52 -15.85
CA LEU A 237 1.88 -5.07 -15.35
C LEU A 237 1.40 -6.33 -16.12
N ALA A 238 1.67 -6.44 -17.42
CA ALA A 238 1.32 -7.63 -18.19
C ALA A 238 2.12 -8.85 -17.67
N GLU A 239 3.43 -8.68 -17.51
CA GLU A 239 4.31 -9.72 -16.95
C GLU A 239 3.89 -10.11 -15.52
N VAL A 240 3.53 -9.14 -14.66
CA VAL A 240 3.06 -9.42 -13.28
C VAL A 240 1.86 -10.37 -13.27
N PHE A 241 0.84 -10.13 -14.10
CA PHE A 241 -0.38 -10.97 -14.08
C PHE A 241 -0.23 -12.27 -14.88
N GLU A 242 0.85 -12.41 -15.64
CA GLU A 242 1.25 -13.66 -16.30
C GLU A 242 2.17 -14.52 -15.44
N ASP A 243 2.84 -13.93 -14.45
CA ASP A 243 3.79 -14.62 -13.58
C ASP A 243 3.16 -15.82 -12.84
N PRO A 244 3.82 -17.01 -12.88
CA PRO A 244 3.30 -18.23 -12.25
C PRO A 244 3.08 -18.10 -10.75
N GLN A 245 3.95 -17.38 -10.03
CA GLN A 245 3.82 -17.18 -8.59
C GLN A 245 2.67 -16.23 -8.27
N VAL A 246 2.49 -15.14 -9.03
CA VAL A 246 1.36 -14.20 -8.84
C VAL A 246 0.02 -14.90 -9.09
N ARG A 247 -0.07 -15.74 -10.12
CA ARG A 247 -1.23 -16.59 -10.41
C ARG A 247 -1.48 -17.62 -9.31
N HIS A 248 -0.44 -18.31 -8.85
CA HIS A 248 -0.52 -19.26 -7.73
C HIS A 248 -1.06 -18.58 -6.46
N GLN A 249 -0.61 -17.35 -6.19
CA GLN A 249 -1.07 -16.53 -5.08
C GLN A 249 -2.48 -15.96 -5.27
N ARG A 250 -3.15 -16.22 -6.42
CA ARG A 250 -4.50 -15.75 -6.73
C ARG A 250 -4.65 -14.24 -6.56
N MET A 251 -3.67 -13.49 -7.09
CA MET A 251 -3.66 -12.02 -6.99
C MET A 251 -4.40 -11.31 -8.14
N LEU A 252 -4.96 -12.08 -9.07
CA LEU A 252 -5.95 -11.64 -10.05
C LEU A 252 -7.25 -12.42 -9.79
N VAL A 253 -8.35 -11.71 -9.58
CA VAL A 253 -9.68 -12.27 -9.40
C VAL A 253 -10.57 -11.76 -10.52
N GLU A 254 -11.41 -12.64 -11.06
CA GLU A 254 -12.40 -12.29 -12.07
C GLU A 254 -13.80 -12.61 -11.55
N MET A 255 -14.76 -11.73 -11.79
CA MET A 255 -16.15 -11.95 -11.38
C MET A 255 -17.14 -11.25 -12.32
N PRO A 256 -18.39 -11.74 -12.42
CA PRO A 256 -19.45 -11.02 -13.11
C PRO A 256 -19.81 -9.73 -12.39
N HIS A 257 -20.09 -8.68 -13.16
CA HIS A 257 -20.56 -7.38 -12.74
C HIS A 257 -21.82 -7.04 -13.54
N PRO A 258 -22.91 -6.57 -12.90
CA PRO A 258 -24.22 -6.37 -13.54
C PRO A 258 -24.17 -5.43 -14.76
N VAL A 259 -23.25 -4.47 -14.77
CA VAL A 259 -23.14 -3.46 -15.85
C VAL A 259 -21.89 -3.64 -16.73
N HIS A 260 -20.85 -4.33 -16.25
CA HIS A 260 -19.53 -4.32 -16.90
C HIS A 260 -19.10 -5.70 -17.39
N GLY A 261 -20.02 -6.67 -17.42
CA GLY A 261 -19.71 -8.04 -17.81
C GLY A 261 -18.73 -8.67 -16.82
N ARG A 262 -17.59 -9.17 -17.29
CA ARG A 262 -16.58 -9.78 -16.42
C ARG A 262 -15.50 -8.76 -16.07
N VAL A 263 -15.37 -8.45 -14.78
CA VAL A 263 -14.38 -7.49 -14.28
C VAL A 263 -13.19 -8.19 -13.64
N LYS A 264 -12.01 -7.54 -13.68
CA LYS A 264 -10.75 -7.99 -13.08
C LYS A 264 -10.44 -7.15 -11.84
N LEU A 265 -10.14 -7.80 -10.72
CA LEU A 265 -9.84 -7.19 -9.44
C LEU A 265 -8.53 -7.75 -8.86
N LEU A 266 -7.88 -6.98 -7.99
CA LEU A 266 -6.73 -7.47 -7.23
C LEU A 266 -7.19 -8.48 -6.17
N GLY A 267 -6.48 -9.59 -6.06
CA GLY A 267 -6.77 -10.63 -5.09
C GLY A 267 -6.42 -10.25 -3.65
N MET A 268 -6.91 -11.04 -2.69
CA MET A 268 -6.68 -10.83 -1.26
C MET A 268 -5.22 -11.15 -0.90
N PRO A 269 -4.42 -10.20 -0.37
CA PRO A 269 -3.01 -10.46 -0.06
C PRO A 269 -2.80 -11.32 1.20
N ILE A 270 -3.80 -11.38 2.10
CA ILE A 270 -3.73 -12.17 3.33
C ILE A 270 -4.38 -13.54 3.10
N LYS A 271 -3.61 -14.62 3.27
CA LYS A 271 -4.08 -16.00 3.13
C LYS A 271 -4.23 -16.64 4.51
N LEU A 272 -5.47 -16.70 5.00
CA LEU A 272 -5.81 -17.32 6.29
C LEU A 272 -6.19 -18.79 6.08
N SER A 273 -5.67 -19.69 6.91
CA SER A 273 -5.92 -21.13 6.81
C SER A 273 -7.31 -21.54 7.33
N GLY A 274 -7.78 -20.92 8.41
CA GLY A 274 -9.07 -21.25 9.03
C GLY A 274 -10.27 -20.43 8.53
N THR A 275 -10.02 -19.22 8.03
CA THR A 275 -11.05 -18.28 7.56
C THR A 275 -10.56 -17.55 6.31
N PRO A 276 -10.36 -18.26 5.18
CA PRO A 276 -9.85 -17.67 3.95
C PRO A 276 -10.76 -16.53 3.48
N GLY A 277 -10.15 -15.42 3.04
CA GLY A 277 -10.90 -14.31 2.48
C GLY A 277 -11.46 -14.63 1.10
N GLU A 278 -12.72 -14.28 0.87
CA GLU A 278 -13.43 -14.54 -0.38
C GLU A 278 -14.13 -13.28 -0.88
N PHE A 279 -14.13 -13.10 -2.21
CA PHE A 279 -14.92 -12.05 -2.86
C PHE A 279 -16.30 -12.61 -3.17
N ARG A 280 -17.32 -12.09 -2.48
CA ARG A 280 -18.71 -12.57 -2.62
C ARG A 280 -19.52 -11.80 -3.64
N LEU A 281 -19.26 -10.50 -3.78
CA LEU A 281 -20.02 -9.57 -4.62
C LEU A 281 -19.06 -8.66 -5.39
N PRO A 282 -19.45 -8.22 -6.60
CA PRO A 282 -18.76 -7.16 -7.31
C PRO A 282 -18.90 -5.81 -6.58
N PRO A 283 -18.11 -4.79 -6.95
CA PRO A 283 -18.36 -3.43 -6.52
C PRO A 283 -19.83 -3.03 -6.80
N PRO A 284 -20.53 -2.42 -5.83
CA PRO A 284 -21.95 -2.14 -5.97
C PRO A 284 -22.20 -0.96 -6.91
N LEU A 285 -23.39 -0.94 -7.53
CA LEU A 285 -23.91 0.24 -8.19
C LEU A 285 -24.23 1.34 -7.17
N LEU A 286 -24.26 2.59 -7.63
CA LEU A 286 -24.68 3.71 -6.81
C LEU A 286 -26.11 3.47 -6.28
N GLY A 287 -26.24 3.34 -4.97
CA GLY A 287 -27.53 3.16 -4.29
C GLY A 287 -28.11 1.74 -4.33
N GLU A 288 -27.36 0.73 -4.81
CA GLU A 288 -27.83 -0.66 -4.98
C GLU A 288 -28.53 -1.24 -3.76
N HIS A 289 -27.90 -1.10 -2.59
CA HIS A 289 -28.36 -1.71 -1.35
C HIS A 289 -29.14 -0.72 -0.45
N THR A 290 -29.59 0.42 -0.98
CA THR A 290 -30.22 1.47 -0.16
C THR A 290 -31.45 0.95 0.60
N ASP A 291 -32.37 0.29 -0.10
CA ASP A 291 -33.60 -0.24 0.50
C ASP A 291 -33.32 -1.37 1.48
N GLU A 292 -32.39 -2.27 1.14
CA GLU A 292 -31.97 -3.38 1.99
C GLU A 292 -31.45 -2.86 3.34
N VAL A 293 -30.47 -1.95 3.29
CA VAL A 293 -29.86 -1.36 4.49
C VAL A 293 -30.87 -0.53 5.32
N LEU A 294 -31.81 0.16 4.67
CA LEU A 294 -32.87 0.89 5.40
C LEU A 294 -33.85 -0.05 6.11
N ARG A 295 -34.23 -1.17 5.47
CA ARG A 295 -35.05 -2.20 6.11
C ARG A 295 -34.32 -2.83 7.29
N GLU A 296 -33.03 -3.15 7.15
CA GLU A 296 -32.20 -3.62 8.26
C GLU A 296 -32.09 -2.62 9.41
N ALA A 297 -32.15 -1.33 9.11
CA ALA A 297 -32.21 -0.25 10.10
C ALA A 297 -33.61 -0.06 10.74
N GLY A 298 -34.59 -0.87 10.34
CA GLY A 298 -35.95 -0.88 10.89
C GLY A 298 -36.89 0.16 10.28
N TYR A 299 -36.65 0.63 9.05
CA TYR A 299 -37.61 1.47 8.33
C TYR A 299 -38.63 0.62 7.57
N THR A 300 -39.88 1.06 7.56
CA THR A 300 -40.95 0.42 6.78
C THR A 300 -40.86 0.81 5.30
N ALA A 301 -41.54 0.07 4.43
CA ALA A 301 -41.56 0.37 3.00
C ALA A 301 -42.13 1.78 2.73
N GLU A 302 -43.13 2.21 3.49
CA GLU A 302 -43.77 3.52 3.39
C GLU A 302 -42.79 4.64 3.77
N ALA A 303 -42.05 4.47 4.86
CA ALA A 303 -41.03 5.45 5.29
C ALA A 303 -39.89 5.56 4.27
N ILE A 304 -39.49 4.44 3.66
CA ILE A 304 -38.47 4.43 2.60
C ILE A 304 -38.98 5.16 1.36
N ALA A 305 -40.23 4.91 0.95
CA ALA A 305 -40.85 5.61 -0.17
C ALA A 305 -40.94 7.13 0.07
N GLU A 306 -41.30 7.54 1.29
CA GLU A 306 -41.32 8.96 1.69
C GLU A 306 -39.93 9.58 1.61
N MET A 307 -38.89 8.93 2.15
CA MET A 307 -37.51 9.41 2.07
C MET A 307 -37.04 9.59 0.62
N ARG A 308 -37.47 8.70 -0.27
CA ARG A 308 -37.14 8.78 -1.69
C ARG A 308 -37.87 9.94 -2.36
N ALA A 309 -39.16 10.10 -2.08
CA ALA A 309 -39.96 11.21 -2.60
C ALA A 309 -39.43 12.57 -2.12
N SER A 310 -38.89 12.65 -0.91
CA SER A 310 -38.29 13.86 -0.35
C SER A 310 -36.81 14.06 -0.72
N GLY A 311 -36.22 13.20 -1.55
CA GLY A 311 -34.82 13.29 -1.98
C GLY A 311 -33.77 13.01 -0.91
N VAL A 312 -34.17 12.40 0.22
CA VAL A 312 -33.24 11.96 1.28
C VAL A 312 -32.39 10.78 0.80
N VAL A 313 -32.95 9.94 -0.07
CA VAL A 313 -32.24 8.87 -0.77
C VAL A 313 -32.40 9.00 -2.28
N GLY A 314 -31.38 8.58 -3.03
CA GLY A 314 -31.39 8.61 -4.50
C GLY A 314 -32.43 7.65 -5.10
N PRO A 315 -32.62 7.66 -6.43
CA PRO A 315 -33.51 6.71 -7.11
C PRO A 315 -33.00 5.26 -6.97
N LEU A 316 -33.86 4.28 -7.30
CA LEU A 316 -33.40 2.88 -7.42
C LEU A 316 -32.36 2.78 -8.54
N PRO A 317 -31.38 1.87 -8.43
CA PRO A 317 -30.42 1.68 -9.50
C PRO A 317 -31.17 1.23 -10.75
N HIS A 318 -30.93 1.91 -11.87
CA HIS A 318 -31.31 1.37 -13.15
C HIS A 318 -30.35 0.23 -13.49
N ALA A 319 -30.86 -1.00 -13.54
CA ALA A 319 -30.23 -2.02 -14.37
C ALA A 319 -30.19 -1.43 -15.78
N ALA A 320 -28.99 -1.28 -16.37
CA ALA A 320 -28.87 -0.73 -17.71
C ALA A 320 -29.82 -1.51 -18.64
N ALA A 321 -30.69 -0.77 -19.30
CA ALA A 321 -31.55 -1.31 -20.34
C ALA A 321 -30.70 -2.07 -21.36
N GLU A 322 -31.19 -3.23 -21.79
CA GLU A 322 -30.79 -3.87 -23.03
C GLU A 322 -31.11 -2.90 -24.17
N ASP A 323 -30.24 -1.93 -24.45
CA ASP A 323 -30.28 -1.15 -25.68
C ASP A 323 -28.93 -0.46 -25.90
N SER A 324 -28.06 -1.16 -26.63
CA SER A 324 -27.17 -0.50 -27.57
C SER A 324 -27.07 -1.37 -28.81
N PRO A 325 -27.69 -0.98 -29.94
CA PRO A 325 -27.47 -1.68 -31.20
C PRO A 325 -26.03 -1.46 -31.63
N ALA A 326 -25.38 -2.55 -32.02
CA ALA A 326 -24.06 -2.52 -32.63
C ALA A 326 -24.02 -1.52 -33.79
N THR A 327 -23.08 -0.58 -33.73
CA THR A 327 -22.48 0.09 -34.89
C THR A 327 -20.99 0.22 -34.66
#